data_AF-X1H167-F1
#
_entry.id   AF-X1H167-F1
#
_cell.length_a   1.000
_cell.length_b   1.000
_cell.length_c   1.000
_cell.angle_alpha   90.00
_cell.angle_beta   90.00
_cell.angle_gamma   90.00
#
_symmetry.space_group_name_H-M   'P 1'
#
loop_
_entity.id
_entity.type
_entity.pdbx_description
1 polymer ?
#
loop_
_entity_poly.entity_id
_entity_poly.type
_entity_poly.pdbx_seq_one_letter_code
_entity_poly.pdbx_strand_id
1 'polypeptide(L)'
;LVGDIYNFTITDLAAGTYDYRWFANDTANNINNTENGTYTVNQATPSLSLTIIPSTSETYGTQTTANGTGCPNQLTCNLYRNDTGEITSPDVATLGVGAYNYTYNTTGNVNYTSASVSDILTINQNTGSCSVVFNDTSPVDYGITFKVWTNCTSGFVLYRNETVISNNSEQSLGVSSYNFTVIRNDTVNYSNYYDEETFIVQQATSVVYTYVNNSRSNITIEQYTEIYLNATLQTGVGDIKLYYNNTLIHQGVSPLANLTNFTSEGLFNVSGIYEGNENYTS
;
A
#
# COMPACT_ATOMS: atom_id res chain seq x y z
N LEU A 1 46.71 55.64 57.38
CA LEU A 1 46.34 55.93 55.98
C LEU A 1 45.47 54.78 55.51
N VAL A 2 44.16 54.92 55.69
CA VAL A 2 43.20 54.04 55.02
C VAL A 2 43.07 54.65 53.63
N GLY A 3 43.46 53.91 52.59
CA GLY A 3 43.25 54.35 51.22
C GLY A 3 41.76 54.29 50.91
N ASP A 4 41.15 55.42 50.60
CA ASP A 4 39.75 55.48 50.19
C ASP A 4 39.60 54.79 48.83
N ILE A 5 38.89 53.66 48.80
CA ILE A 5 38.53 52.97 47.55
C ILE A 5 37.29 53.65 46.98
N TYR A 6 37.44 54.27 45.81
CA TYR A 6 36.32 54.82 45.04
C TYR A 6 35.89 53.83 43.96
N ASN A 7 34.59 53.56 43.86
CA ASN A 7 34.01 52.73 42.82
C ASN A 7 33.03 53.53 41.95
N PHE A 8 32.93 53.14 40.68
CA PHE A 8 31.90 53.63 39.77
C PHE A 8 31.34 52.42 39.02
N THR A 9 30.03 52.31 38.94
CA THR A 9 29.34 51.19 38.30
C THR A 9 28.57 51.70 37.10
N ILE A 10 28.82 51.07 35.95
CA ILE A 10 28.05 51.25 34.73
C ILE A 10 27.29 49.94 34.48
N THR A 11 25.98 50.02 34.25
CA THR A 11 25.14 48.87 33.91
C THR A 11 24.67 48.97 32.46
N ASP A 12 24.12 47.87 31.92
CA ASP A 12 23.43 47.84 30.63
C ASP A 12 24.28 48.26 29.41
N LEU A 13 25.60 48.00 29.48
CA LEU A 13 26.48 48.15 28.33
C LEU A 13 26.10 47.13 27.25
N ALA A 14 25.87 47.63 26.04
CA ALA A 14 25.75 46.78 24.86
C ALA A 14 27.04 46.01 24.61
N ALA A 15 26.99 44.94 23.81
CA ALA A 15 28.23 44.29 23.37
C ALA A 15 29.09 45.27 22.56
N GLY A 16 30.39 45.30 22.85
CA GLY A 16 31.32 46.28 22.32
C GLY A 16 32.57 46.42 23.18
N THR A 17 33.54 47.20 22.68
CA THR A 17 34.76 47.54 23.42
C THR A 17 34.68 49.00 23.85
N TYR A 18 34.90 49.23 25.13
CA TYR A 18 34.81 50.53 25.77
C TYR A 18 36.18 50.92 26.33
N ASP A 19 36.64 52.12 25.99
CA ASP A 19 37.84 52.70 26.60
C ASP A 19 37.45 53.38 27.91
N TYR A 20 38.24 53.18 28.96
CA TYR A 20 38.09 53.87 30.22
C TYR A 20 39.40 54.44 30.73
N ARG A 21 39.30 55.52 31.51
CA ARG A 21 40.42 56.17 32.16
C ARG A 21 39.95 56.81 33.46
N TRP A 22 40.73 56.61 34.53
CA TRP A 22 40.43 57.22 35.83
C TRP A 22 41.19 58.52 35.99
N PHE A 23 40.49 59.54 36.50
CA PHE A 23 41.07 60.83 36.88
C PHE A 23 40.87 61.02 38.37
N ALA A 24 41.91 61.46 39.07
CA ALA A 24 41.87 61.82 40.48
C ALA A 24 42.33 63.27 40.64
N ASN A 25 41.62 64.03 41.47
CA ASN A 25 41.99 65.38 41.86
C ASN A 25 41.99 65.49 43.39
N ASP A 26 43.05 66.02 43.99
CA ASP A 26 43.12 66.24 45.44
C ASP A 26 42.59 67.62 45.87
N THR A 27 42.54 67.88 47.18
CA THR A 27 42.03 69.14 47.74
C THR A 27 42.95 70.34 47.51
N ALA A 28 44.18 70.11 47.03
CA ALA A 28 45.12 71.14 46.58
C ALA A 28 45.05 71.36 45.06
N ASN A 29 44.09 70.75 44.37
CA ASN A 29 43.89 70.76 42.91
C ASN A 29 44.99 70.05 42.10
N ASN A 30 45.73 69.11 42.70
CA ASN A 30 46.64 68.27 41.93
C ASN A 30 45.86 67.17 41.20
N ILE A 31 46.01 67.11 39.87
CA ILE A 31 45.33 66.13 39.02
C ILE A 31 46.31 65.05 38.58
N ASN A 32 45.90 63.79 38.66
CA ASN A 32 46.58 62.66 38.04
C ASN A 32 45.57 61.73 37.35
N ASN A 33 46.01 60.92 36.39
CA ASN A 33 45.15 59.97 35.69
C ASN A 33 45.87 58.64 35.44
N THR A 34 45.11 57.57 35.24
CA THR A 34 45.65 56.29 34.79
C THR A 34 46.00 56.31 33.30
N GLU A 35 46.65 55.24 32.83
CA GLU A 35 46.68 54.88 31.39
C GLU A 35 45.27 54.50 30.89
N ASN A 36 45.10 54.42 29.57
CA ASN A 36 43.86 53.95 28.97
C ASN A 36 43.72 52.44 29.19
N GLY A 37 42.59 52.02 29.75
CA GLY A 37 42.18 50.63 29.81
C GLY A 37 41.05 50.35 28.82
N THR A 38 40.95 49.09 28.37
CA THR A 38 39.82 48.64 27.54
C THR A 38 38.98 47.63 28.30
N TYR A 39 37.66 47.68 28.11
CA TYR A 39 36.72 46.70 28.62
C TYR A 39 35.84 46.21 27.48
N THR A 40 35.80 44.89 27.26
CA THR A 40 35.01 44.28 26.19
C THR A 40 33.83 43.51 26.76
N VAL A 41 32.64 43.86 26.29
CA VAL A 41 31.41 43.10 26.49
C VAL A 41 31.17 42.27 25.23
N ASN A 42 31.22 40.95 25.36
CA ASN A 42 30.96 40.05 24.23
C ASN A 42 29.46 39.92 23.97
N GLN A 43 29.10 39.60 22.72
CA GLN A 43 27.73 39.19 22.41
C GLN A 43 27.37 37.89 23.14
N ALA A 44 26.11 37.78 23.56
CA ALA A 44 25.57 36.53 24.09
C ALA A 44 25.14 35.60 22.94
N THR A 45 25.38 34.30 23.08
CA THR A 45 24.87 33.30 22.12
C THR A 45 23.49 32.81 22.58
N PRO A 46 22.43 32.99 21.79
CA PRO A 46 21.11 32.52 22.16
C PRO A 46 21.04 30.98 22.14
N SER A 47 20.35 30.39 23.12
CA SER A 47 20.15 28.94 23.23
C SER A 47 18.86 28.52 22.54
N LEU A 48 18.90 28.46 21.20
CA LEU A 48 17.77 28.01 20.40
C LEU A 48 17.54 26.50 20.53
N SER A 49 16.29 26.07 20.46
CA SER A 49 15.89 24.67 20.42
C SER A 49 14.83 24.43 19.35
N LEU A 50 14.88 23.27 18.70
CA LEU A 50 13.89 22.80 17.75
C LEU A 50 13.37 21.45 18.22
N THR A 51 12.05 21.29 18.27
CA THR A 51 11.39 20.04 18.65
C THR A 51 10.41 19.63 17.58
N ILE A 52 10.46 18.37 17.16
CA ILE A 52 9.53 17.77 16.21
C ILE A 52 8.77 16.66 16.94
N ILE A 53 7.44 16.78 16.97
CA ILE A 53 6.54 15.79 17.56
C ILE A 53 5.64 15.15 16.49
N PRO A 54 5.27 13.86 16.61
CA PRO A 54 5.59 12.95 17.72
C PRO A 54 7.06 12.52 17.78
N SER A 55 7.72 12.40 16.64
CA SER A 55 9.16 12.14 16.52
C SER A 55 9.72 12.69 15.20
N THR A 56 11.02 12.49 14.96
CA THR A 56 11.70 12.84 13.70
C THR A 56 11.54 11.79 12.61
N SER A 57 10.84 10.68 12.86
CA SER A 57 10.59 9.62 11.87
C SER A 57 9.18 9.08 12.01
N GLU A 58 8.32 9.43 11.07
CA GLU A 58 6.91 9.07 11.08
C GLU A 58 6.53 8.33 9.79
N THR A 59 5.28 7.86 9.72
CA THR A 59 4.72 7.25 8.51
C THR A 59 3.72 8.20 7.85
N TYR A 60 3.52 8.06 6.54
CA TYR A 60 2.58 8.89 5.82
C TYR A 60 1.17 8.83 6.40
N GLY A 61 0.57 10.01 6.56
CA GLY A 61 -0.71 10.22 7.22
C GLY A 61 -0.59 10.77 8.64
N THR A 62 0.58 10.66 9.29
CA THR A 62 0.82 11.27 10.59
C THR A 62 0.90 12.80 10.48
N GLN A 63 0.14 13.50 11.31
CA GLN A 63 0.32 14.95 11.51
C GLN A 63 1.50 15.17 12.45
N THR A 64 2.44 16.02 12.04
CA THR A 64 3.62 16.39 12.81
C THR A 64 3.60 17.87 13.17
N THR A 65 4.27 18.22 14.27
CA THR A 65 4.47 19.61 14.68
C THR A 65 5.96 19.89 14.88
N ALA A 66 6.51 20.84 14.14
CA ALA A 66 7.87 21.35 14.34
C ALA A 66 7.81 22.72 15.02
N ASN A 67 8.49 22.89 16.16
CA ASN A 67 8.43 24.11 16.95
C ASN A 67 9.82 24.60 17.36
N GLY A 68 10.14 25.85 17.01
CA GLY A 68 11.32 26.56 17.50
C GLY A 68 11.05 27.25 18.82
N THR A 69 11.97 27.13 19.78
CA THR A 69 11.89 27.79 21.09
C THR A 69 13.26 28.36 21.51
N GLY A 70 13.29 29.13 22.60
CA GLY A 70 14.53 29.71 23.13
C GLY A 70 14.95 31.03 22.46
N CYS A 71 14.07 31.67 21.70
CA CYS A 71 14.33 32.99 21.11
C CYS A 71 14.26 34.10 22.18
N PRO A 72 15.35 34.86 22.42
CA PRO A 72 15.29 36.07 23.24
C PRO A 72 14.32 37.10 22.67
N ASN A 73 13.64 37.85 23.53
CA ASN A 73 12.67 38.89 23.13
C ASN A 73 13.28 40.06 22.33
N GLN A 74 14.61 40.21 22.37
CA GLN A 74 15.36 41.22 21.61
C GLN A 74 15.74 40.75 20.20
N LEU A 75 15.47 39.49 19.86
CA LEU A 75 15.76 38.88 18.57
C LEU A 75 14.50 38.54 17.81
N THR A 76 14.65 38.45 16.49
CA THR A 76 13.68 37.82 15.60
C THR A 76 14.23 36.45 15.24
N CYS A 77 13.43 35.40 15.45
CA CYS A 77 13.80 34.04 15.09
C CYS A 77 12.75 33.43 14.17
N ASN A 78 13.23 32.80 13.11
CA ASN A 78 12.40 32.33 12.00
C ASN A 78 12.55 30.82 11.85
N LEU A 79 11.45 30.14 11.54
CA LEU A 79 11.42 28.71 11.24
C LEU A 79 11.35 28.51 9.72
N TYR A 80 12.10 27.54 9.22
CA TYR A 80 12.15 27.18 7.81
C TYR A 80 11.95 25.67 7.69
N ARG A 81 11.28 25.23 6.62
CA ARG A 81 11.19 23.83 6.21
C ARG A 81 11.73 23.72 4.79
N ASN A 82 12.82 22.97 4.62
CA ASN A 82 13.61 22.92 3.40
C ASN A 82 14.00 24.33 2.94
N ASP A 83 14.25 24.51 1.64
CA ASP A 83 14.58 25.80 1.03
C ASP A 83 13.33 26.61 0.64
N THR A 84 12.16 26.33 1.23
CA THR A 84 10.87 26.91 0.80
C THR A 84 10.57 28.31 1.37
N GLY A 85 11.49 28.85 2.18
CA GLY A 85 11.31 30.13 2.86
C GLY A 85 10.79 29.98 4.29
N GLU A 86 10.47 31.13 4.90
CA GLU A 86 10.00 31.18 6.29
C GLU A 86 8.57 30.63 6.40
N ILE A 87 8.35 29.84 7.45
CA ILE A 87 7.06 29.26 7.82
C ILE A 87 6.71 29.66 9.26
N THR A 88 5.44 29.48 9.63
CA THR A 88 4.98 29.78 10.99
C THR A 88 5.54 28.77 11.99
N SER A 89 5.97 29.25 13.17
CA SER A 89 6.33 28.39 14.31
C SER A 89 5.24 28.46 15.38
N PRO A 90 4.64 27.34 15.80
CA PRO A 90 4.90 25.98 15.33
C PRO A 90 4.32 25.70 13.93
N ASP A 91 4.99 24.85 13.15
CA ASP A 91 4.50 24.31 11.87
C ASP A 91 3.77 22.99 12.12
N VAL A 92 2.45 22.99 11.93
CA VAL A 92 1.59 21.80 12.07
C VAL A 92 1.15 21.34 10.69
N ALA A 93 1.63 20.17 10.24
CA ALA A 93 1.38 19.69 8.89
C ALA A 93 1.30 18.15 8.82
N THR A 94 0.57 17.64 7.82
CA THR A 94 0.62 16.24 7.39
C THR A 94 1.35 16.21 6.05
N LEU A 95 2.58 15.73 6.07
CA LEU A 95 3.49 15.78 4.92
C LEU A 95 3.49 14.47 4.14
N GLY A 96 3.75 14.56 2.83
CA GLY A 96 4.00 13.39 1.98
C GLY A 96 5.31 12.71 2.32
N VAL A 97 5.55 11.53 1.74
CA VAL A 97 6.80 10.79 1.92
C VAL A 97 8.00 11.61 1.48
N GLY A 98 9.04 11.64 2.31
CA GLY A 98 10.25 12.41 2.06
C GLY A 98 10.98 12.80 3.35
N ALA A 99 12.13 13.45 3.17
CA ALA A 99 12.88 14.06 4.26
C ALA A 99 12.72 15.58 4.21
N TYR A 100 12.42 16.18 5.36
CA TYR A 100 12.17 17.61 5.52
C TYR A 100 13.16 18.18 6.53
N ASN A 101 14.08 19.02 6.07
CA ASN A 101 15.04 19.69 6.92
C ASN A 101 14.41 20.94 7.54
N TYR A 102 14.19 20.92 8.85
CA TYR A 102 13.74 22.09 9.58
C TYR A 102 14.92 22.87 10.11
N THR A 103 14.88 24.19 9.98
CA THR A 103 15.92 25.09 10.53
C THR A 103 15.24 26.22 11.29
N TYR A 104 15.65 26.43 12.54
CA TYR A 104 15.22 27.56 13.36
C TYR A 104 16.43 28.43 13.67
N ASN A 105 16.41 29.69 13.24
CA ASN A 105 17.57 30.56 13.31
C ASN A 105 17.25 32.02 13.63
N THR A 106 18.30 32.78 13.93
CA THR A 106 18.28 34.23 14.05
C THR A 106 19.58 34.81 13.48
N THR A 107 19.50 35.99 12.88
CA THR A 107 20.68 36.74 12.40
C THR A 107 21.46 37.40 13.54
N GLY A 108 20.95 37.35 14.77
CA GLY A 108 21.51 38.09 15.89
C GLY A 108 21.21 39.59 15.82
N ASN A 109 21.83 40.35 16.72
CA ASN A 109 21.76 41.81 16.75
C ASN A 109 23.06 42.38 17.36
N VAL A 110 23.04 43.61 17.87
CA VAL A 110 24.21 44.20 18.53
C VAL A 110 24.66 43.39 19.75
N ASN A 111 23.74 42.83 20.54
CA ASN A 111 24.01 42.18 21.82
C ASN A 111 24.07 40.65 21.73
N TYR A 112 23.57 40.06 20.65
CA TYR A 112 23.53 38.60 20.46
C TYR A 112 24.14 38.19 19.14
N THR A 113 24.86 37.06 19.16
CA THR A 113 25.38 36.43 17.95
C THR A 113 24.23 35.84 17.13
N SER A 114 24.46 35.61 15.84
CA SER A 114 23.60 34.75 15.03
C SER A 114 23.65 33.31 15.55
N ALA A 115 22.53 32.60 15.53
CA ALA A 115 22.46 31.19 15.91
C ALA A 115 21.47 30.43 15.03
N SER A 116 21.67 29.13 14.92
CA SER A 116 20.82 28.23 14.15
C SER A 116 20.81 26.83 14.77
N VAL A 117 19.67 26.17 14.73
CA VAL A 117 19.49 24.75 15.05
C VAL A 117 18.66 24.10 13.95
N SER A 118 19.00 22.86 13.59
CA SER A 118 18.30 22.13 12.53
C SER A 118 18.05 20.68 12.94
N ASP A 119 16.98 20.11 12.40
CA ASP A 119 16.61 18.71 12.57
C ASP A 119 15.85 18.21 11.34
N ILE A 120 15.89 16.91 11.07
CA ILE A 120 15.30 16.31 9.87
C ILE A 120 14.09 15.46 10.27
N LEU A 121 12.91 15.82 9.76
CA LEU A 121 11.73 14.96 9.81
C LEU A 121 11.72 14.03 8.59
N THR A 122 11.69 12.73 8.82
CA THR A 122 11.52 11.71 7.78
C THR A 122 10.10 11.17 7.81
N ILE A 123 9.40 11.23 6.68
CA ILE A 123 8.10 10.58 6.48
C ILE A 123 8.32 9.36 5.59
N ASN A 124 8.13 8.18 6.18
CA ASN A 124 8.23 6.89 5.52
C ASN A 124 6.91 6.51 4.83
N GLN A 125 7.01 5.65 3.81
CA GLN A 125 5.82 5.10 3.15
C GLN A 125 4.92 4.36 4.13
N ASN A 126 3.61 4.51 3.93
CA ASN A 126 2.61 3.78 4.69
C ASN A 126 2.43 2.36 4.11
N THR A 127 2.42 1.37 4.99
CA THR A 127 2.31 -0.06 4.64
C THR A 127 0.87 -0.57 4.62
N GLY A 128 -0.12 0.33 4.62
CA GLY A 128 -1.54 -0.01 4.60
C GLY A 128 -1.86 -1.06 3.53
N SER A 129 -2.69 -2.05 3.88
CA SER A 129 -3.01 -3.20 3.02
C SER A 129 -3.50 -2.75 1.65
N CYS A 130 -3.16 -3.51 0.61
CA CYS A 130 -3.66 -3.36 -0.76
C CYS A 130 -3.33 -4.64 -1.53
N SER A 131 -4.24 -5.60 -1.46
CA SER A 131 -4.08 -6.94 -2.04
C SER A 131 -5.35 -7.36 -2.76
N VAL A 132 -5.23 -8.27 -3.72
CA VAL A 132 -6.36 -8.94 -4.36
C VAL A 132 -6.85 -10.07 -3.44
N VAL A 133 -8.17 -10.17 -3.27
CA VAL A 133 -8.79 -11.14 -2.36
C VAL A 133 -10.02 -11.75 -3.01
N PHE A 134 -10.24 -13.04 -2.75
CA PHE A 134 -11.38 -13.81 -3.23
C PHE A 134 -12.15 -14.44 -2.07
N ASN A 135 -13.43 -14.74 -2.27
CA ASN A 135 -14.25 -15.47 -1.30
C ASN A 135 -14.16 -16.99 -1.49
N ASP A 136 -13.68 -17.43 -2.65
CA ASP A 136 -13.53 -18.83 -3.03
C ASP A 136 -12.07 -19.14 -3.36
N THR A 137 -11.70 -20.41 -3.23
CA THR A 137 -10.35 -20.89 -3.54
C THR A 137 -10.26 -21.31 -5.00
N SER A 138 -9.28 -20.77 -5.74
CA SER A 138 -8.95 -21.20 -7.09
C SER A 138 -8.29 -22.59 -7.09
N PRO A 139 -8.59 -23.49 -8.05
CA PRO A 139 -9.55 -23.33 -9.15
C PRO A 139 -11.01 -23.60 -8.73
N VAL A 140 -11.97 -23.10 -9.52
CA VAL A 140 -13.39 -23.46 -9.43
C VAL A 140 -13.89 -24.08 -10.74
N ASP A 141 -14.91 -24.94 -10.67
CA ASP A 141 -15.52 -25.53 -11.86
C ASP A 141 -16.40 -24.53 -12.63
N TYR A 142 -16.52 -24.73 -13.95
CA TYR A 142 -17.42 -23.95 -14.79
C TYR A 142 -18.86 -23.94 -14.25
N GLY A 143 -19.45 -22.74 -14.24
CA GLY A 143 -20.79 -22.50 -13.72
C GLY A 143 -20.83 -22.07 -12.25
N ILE A 144 -19.72 -22.13 -11.52
CA ILE A 144 -19.60 -21.54 -10.19
C ILE A 144 -19.29 -20.04 -10.30
N THR A 145 -20.00 -19.23 -9.51
CA THR A 145 -19.72 -17.80 -9.35
C THR A 145 -18.86 -17.56 -8.12
N PHE A 146 -17.93 -16.61 -8.21
CA PHE A 146 -17.11 -16.16 -7.08
C PHE A 146 -17.07 -14.62 -7.03
N LYS A 147 -16.54 -14.04 -5.96
CA LYS A 147 -16.33 -12.59 -5.79
C LYS A 147 -14.85 -12.29 -5.69
N VAL A 148 -14.48 -11.15 -6.24
CA VAL A 148 -13.15 -10.56 -6.11
C VAL A 148 -13.25 -9.15 -5.54
N TRP A 149 -12.35 -8.81 -4.64
CA TRP A 149 -12.22 -7.45 -4.10
C TRP A 149 -10.77 -7.17 -3.76
N THR A 150 -10.53 -5.94 -3.32
CA THR A 150 -9.30 -5.54 -2.68
C THR A 150 -9.54 -4.95 -1.30
N ASN A 151 -8.54 -5.09 -0.43
CA ASN A 151 -8.48 -4.49 0.89
C ASN A 151 -7.63 -3.19 0.94
N CYS A 152 -7.44 -2.50 -0.20
CA CYS A 152 -6.74 -1.22 -0.24
C CYS A 152 -7.40 -0.20 0.72
N THR A 153 -6.60 0.37 1.62
CA THR A 153 -7.07 1.38 2.61
C THR A 153 -7.20 2.81 2.05
N SER A 154 -6.90 3.02 0.76
CA SER A 154 -6.95 4.30 0.06
C SER A 154 -7.40 4.06 -1.39
N GLY A 155 -7.56 5.13 -2.19
CA GLY A 155 -8.07 5.00 -3.57
C GLY A 155 -7.24 4.04 -4.44
N PHE A 156 -7.95 3.24 -5.25
CA PHE A 156 -7.37 2.18 -6.09
C PHE A 156 -8.19 1.98 -7.38
N VAL A 157 -7.63 1.17 -8.29
CA VAL A 157 -8.33 0.59 -9.44
C VAL A 157 -8.09 -0.92 -9.45
N LEU A 158 -9.16 -1.70 -9.62
CA LEU A 158 -9.13 -3.16 -9.71
C LEU A 158 -9.42 -3.59 -11.15
N TYR A 159 -8.62 -4.52 -11.65
CA TYR A 159 -8.68 -5.01 -13.01
C TYR A 159 -8.91 -6.52 -13.05
N ARG A 160 -9.56 -6.98 -14.12
CA ARG A 160 -9.60 -8.37 -14.57
C ARG A 160 -9.13 -8.40 -16.02
N ASN A 161 -8.01 -9.04 -16.31
CA ASN A 161 -7.38 -9.07 -17.64
C ASN A 161 -7.35 -7.67 -18.27
N GLU A 162 -6.73 -6.70 -17.58
CA GLU A 162 -6.61 -5.29 -18.00
C GLU A 162 -7.93 -4.49 -18.07
N THR A 163 -9.09 -5.12 -17.85
CA THR A 163 -10.38 -4.43 -17.83
C THR A 163 -10.74 -4.00 -16.41
N VAL A 164 -11.05 -2.72 -16.21
CA VAL A 164 -11.49 -2.20 -14.91
C VAL A 164 -12.79 -2.87 -14.47
N ILE A 165 -12.83 -3.36 -13.24
CA ILE A 165 -14.01 -3.94 -12.60
C ILE A 165 -14.32 -3.22 -11.29
N SER A 166 -15.57 -3.35 -10.83
CA SER A 166 -15.96 -2.82 -9.53
C SER A 166 -15.39 -3.66 -8.39
N ASN A 167 -15.07 -3.01 -7.26
CA ASN A 167 -14.65 -3.73 -6.05
C ASN A 167 -15.79 -4.60 -5.51
N ASN A 168 -15.46 -5.78 -4.99
CA ASN A 168 -16.43 -6.76 -4.48
C ASN A 168 -17.48 -7.18 -5.52
N SER A 169 -17.05 -7.27 -6.79
CA SER A 169 -17.92 -7.68 -7.89
C SER A 169 -17.97 -9.20 -8.01
N GLU A 170 -19.16 -9.72 -8.27
CA GLU A 170 -19.39 -11.12 -8.60
C GLU A 170 -18.90 -11.42 -10.02
N GLN A 171 -18.24 -12.57 -10.17
CA GLN A 171 -17.62 -13.07 -11.38
C GLN A 171 -18.33 -14.36 -11.78
N SER A 172 -18.87 -14.37 -13.01
CA SER A 172 -19.39 -15.55 -13.69
C SER A 172 -18.63 -15.65 -15.01
N LEU A 173 -17.63 -16.52 -15.04
CA LEU A 173 -16.60 -16.54 -16.09
C LEU A 173 -16.54 -17.92 -16.76
N GLY A 174 -16.09 -17.93 -18.02
CA GLY A 174 -15.87 -19.17 -18.77
C GLY A 174 -14.59 -19.89 -18.33
N VAL A 175 -14.34 -21.09 -18.86
CA VAL A 175 -13.12 -21.84 -18.58
C VAL A 175 -11.90 -21.09 -19.09
N SER A 176 -11.08 -20.59 -18.16
CA SER A 176 -9.85 -19.87 -18.48
C SER A 176 -9.02 -19.59 -17.22
N SER A 177 -7.86 -18.97 -17.43
CA SER A 177 -7.07 -18.34 -16.38
C SER A 177 -7.29 -16.83 -16.45
N TYR A 178 -7.71 -16.22 -15.34
CA TYR A 178 -7.97 -14.79 -15.22
C TYR A 178 -6.94 -14.15 -14.29
N ASN A 179 -6.26 -13.13 -14.77
CA ASN A 179 -5.38 -12.29 -13.95
C ASN A 179 -6.20 -11.14 -13.36
N PHE A 180 -6.17 -11.02 -12.04
CA PHE A 180 -6.76 -9.92 -11.29
C PHE A 180 -5.64 -9.06 -10.74
N THR A 181 -5.69 -7.76 -10.99
CA THR A 181 -4.65 -6.81 -10.58
C THR A 181 -5.30 -5.68 -9.81
N VAL A 182 -4.71 -5.27 -8.69
CA VAL A 182 -5.06 -4.02 -8.03
C VAL A 182 -3.89 -3.05 -8.10
N ILE A 183 -4.20 -1.78 -8.41
CA ILE A 183 -3.24 -0.68 -8.42
C ILE A 183 -3.80 0.43 -7.53
N ARG A 184 -3.09 0.78 -6.46
CA ARG A 184 -3.38 1.94 -5.62
C ARG A 184 -3.03 3.23 -6.39
N ASN A 185 -3.89 4.24 -6.29
CA ASN A 185 -3.68 5.51 -7.01
C ASN A 185 -2.47 6.29 -6.46
N ASP A 186 -2.25 6.23 -5.15
CA ASP A 186 -1.11 6.85 -4.48
C ASP A 186 0.06 5.85 -4.39
N THR A 187 0.92 5.88 -5.40
CA THR A 187 2.13 5.03 -5.50
C THR A 187 3.36 5.66 -4.87
N VAL A 188 3.28 6.93 -4.48
CA VAL A 188 4.40 7.66 -3.86
C VAL A 188 4.39 7.44 -2.36
N ASN A 189 3.23 7.59 -1.72
CA ASN A 189 3.15 7.60 -0.27
C ASN A 189 2.89 6.23 0.38
N TYR A 190 2.59 5.21 -0.42
CA TYR A 190 2.36 3.85 0.04
C TYR A 190 3.35 2.87 -0.59
N SER A 191 3.84 1.93 0.21
CA SER A 191 4.74 0.88 -0.27
C SER A 191 3.98 -0.26 -0.96
N ASN A 192 2.78 -0.56 -0.47
CA ASN A 192 1.91 -1.60 -1.02
C ASN A 192 0.94 -0.96 -2.00
N TYR A 193 1.34 -0.82 -3.26
CA TYR A 193 0.52 -0.14 -4.27
C TYR A 193 0.10 -1.04 -5.44
N TYR A 194 0.63 -2.26 -5.50
CA TYR A 194 0.38 -3.21 -6.57
C TYR A 194 0.28 -4.60 -5.98
N ASP A 195 -0.71 -5.36 -6.44
CA ASP A 195 -0.82 -6.79 -6.19
C ASP A 195 -1.56 -7.45 -7.35
N GLU A 196 -1.20 -8.68 -7.67
CA GLU A 196 -1.85 -9.45 -8.72
C GLU A 196 -2.00 -10.91 -8.34
N GLU A 197 -3.13 -11.50 -8.71
CA GLU A 197 -3.45 -12.90 -8.43
C GLU A 197 -4.10 -13.56 -9.64
N THR A 198 -3.77 -14.83 -9.83
CA THR A 198 -4.36 -15.64 -10.91
C THR A 198 -5.49 -16.51 -10.36
N PHE A 199 -6.66 -16.44 -10.99
CA PHE A 199 -7.81 -17.27 -10.66
C PHE A 199 -8.20 -18.15 -11.86
N ILE A 200 -8.35 -19.45 -11.62
CA ILE A 200 -8.61 -20.43 -12.67
C ILE A 200 -10.06 -20.91 -12.59
N VAL A 201 -10.76 -20.85 -13.71
CA VAL A 201 -12.03 -21.56 -13.91
C VAL A 201 -11.72 -22.77 -14.78
N GLN A 202 -11.93 -23.97 -14.25
CA GLN A 202 -11.65 -25.23 -14.92
C GLN A 202 -12.94 -25.87 -15.46
N GLN A 203 -12.79 -26.87 -16.32
CA GLN A 203 -13.95 -27.61 -16.85
C GLN A 203 -14.72 -28.30 -15.72
N ALA A 204 -16.04 -28.22 -15.78
CA ALA A 204 -16.90 -29.01 -14.92
C ALA A 204 -16.88 -30.48 -15.36
N THR A 205 -16.97 -31.41 -14.41
CA THR A 205 -16.97 -32.85 -14.74
C THR A 205 -18.27 -33.22 -15.46
N SER A 206 -18.15 -33.86 -16.63
CA SER A 206 -19.30 -34.40 -17.36
C SER A 206 -19.67 -35.80 -16.88
N VAL A 207 -20.92 -36.21 -17.15
CA VAL A 207 -21.41 -37.55 -16.78
C VAL A 207 -22.31 -38.09 -17.88
N VAL A 208 -21.96 -39.24 -18.45
CA VAL A 208 -22.80 -40.00 -19.38
C VAL A 208 -23.22 -41.32 -18.75
N TYR A 209 -24.52 -41.62 -18.81
CA TYR A 209 -25.06 -42.92 -18.44
C TYR A 209 -25.43 -43.72 -19.68
N THR A 210 -25.01 -44.98 -19.69
CA THR A 210 -25.37 -45.96 -20.73
C THR A 210 -26.32 -46.98 -20.15
N TYR A 211 -27.38 -47.30 -20.88
CA TYR A 211 -28.39 -48.27 -20.48
C TYR A 211 -28.55 -49.35 -21.53
N VAL A 212 -28.65 -50.60 -21.07
CA VAL A 212 -28.96 -51.78 -21.85
C VAL A 212 -30.30 -52.31 -21.34
N ASN A 213 -31.35 -52.19 -22.14
CA ASN A 213 -32.74 -52.49 -21.78
C ASN A 213 -33.19 -51.86 -20.44
N ASN A 214 -32.98 -50.55 -20.30
CA ASN A 214 -33.26 -49.77 -19.08
C ASN A 214 -32.41 -50.12 -17.84
N SER A 215 -31.39 -50.97 -17.97
CA SER A 215 -30.43 -51.30 -16.90
C SER A 215 -29.06 -50.68 -17.17
N ARG A 216 -28.36 -50.20 -16.13
CA ARG A 216 -26.93 -49.81 -16.23
C ARG A 216 -25.96 -50.94 -15.85
N SER A 217 -26.47 -52.15 -15.74
CA SER A 217 -25.72 -53.35 -15.44
C SER A 217 -25.76 -54.30 -16.61
N ASN A 218 -24.82 -55.24 -16.66
CA ASN A 218 -24.82 -56.33 -17.65
C ASN A 218 -26.15 -57.09 -17.59
N ILE A 219 -26.67 -57.45 -18.76
CA ILE A 219 -27.86 -58.30 -18.90
C ILE A 219 -27.54 -59.50 -19.79
N THR A 220 -28.28 -60.59 -19.60
CA THR A 220 -28.25 -61.77 -20.49
C THR A 220 -29.55 -61.81 -21.27
N ILE A 221 -29.46 -62.01 -22.58
CA ILE A 221 -30.59 -62.12 -23.51
C ILE A 221 -30.37 -63.32 -24.43
N GLU A 222 -31.46 -63.82 -25.01
CA GLU A 222 -31.40 -64.88 -26.03
C GLU A 222 -30.97 -64.30 -27.39
N GLN A 223 -30.36 -65.12 -28.24
CA GLN A 223 -30.05 -64.74 -29.63
C GLN A 223 -31.34 -64.30 -30.35
N TYR A 224 -31.23 -63.30 -31.23
CA TYR A 224 -32.32 -62.66 -31.95
C TYR A 224 -33.30 -61.86 -31.09
N THR A 225 -32.94 -61.56 -29.84
CA THR A 225 -33.69 -60.61 -29.01
C THR A 225 -33.36 -59.18 -29.40
N GLU A 226 -34.40 -58.36 -29.57
CA GLU A 226 -34.28 -56.93 -29.75
C GLU A 226 -34.40 -56.20 -28.40
N ILE A 227 -33.42 -55.35 -28.10
CA ILE A 227 -33.43 -54.53 -26.88
C ILE A 227 -33.03 -53.09 -27.21
N TYR A 228 -33.50 -52.15 -26.38
CA TYR A 228 -33.07 -50.76 -26.47
C TYR A 228 -31.70 -50.55 -25.82
N LEU A 229 -30.81 -49.90 -26.55
CA LEU A 229 -29.55 -49.36 -26.07
C LEU A 229 -29.68 -47.84 -26.01
N ASN A 230 -29.45 -47.25 -24.84
CA ASN A 230 -29.62 -45.81 -24.65
C ASN A 230 -28.37 -45.18 -24.06
N ALA A 231 -28.12 -43.91 -24.39
CA ALA A 231 -27.13 -43.07 -23.73
C ALA A 231 -27.74 -41.72 -23.34
N THR A 232 -27.46 -41.27 -22.11
CA THR A 232 -27.96 -40.00 -21.58
C THR A 232 -26.83 -39.20 -20.96
N LEU A 233 -26.63 -37.96 -21.41
CA LEU A 233 -25.75 -36.96 -20.82
C LEU A 233 -26.46 -36.35 -19.62
N GLN A 234 -26.00 -36.68 -18.42
CA GLN A 234 -26.55 -36.19 -17.16
C GLN A 234 -25.97 -34.83 -16.79
N THR A 235 -24.68 -34.66 -17.04
CA THR A 235 -23.95 -33.41 -16.79
C THR A 235 -23.10 -33.12 -18.03
N GLY A 236 -23.24 -31.91 -18.57
CA GLY A 236 -22.59 -31.48 -19.81
C GLY A 236 -23.57 -30.89 -20.80
N VAL A 237 -23.05 -30.31 -21.90
CA VAL A 237 -23.86 -29.77 -22.99
C VAL A 237 -23.25 -30.17 -24.33
N GLY A 238 -24.06 -30.75 -25.21
CA GLY A 238 -23.66 -31.12 -26.56
C GLY A 238 -24.11 -32.51 -26.96
N ASP A 239 -23.59 -32.95 -28.10
CA ASP A 239 -23.88 -34.27 -28.65
C ASP A 239 -23.11 -35.36 -27.91
N ILE A 240 -23.73 -36.53 -27.81
CA ILE A 240 -23.09 -37.76 -27.35
C ILE A 240 -23.08 -38.80 -28.47
N LYS A 241 -22.30 -39.85 -28.28
CA LYS A 241 -22.16 -40.98 -29.21
C LYS A 241 -22.51 -42.27 -28.49
N LEU A 242 -23.29 -43.13 -29.13
CA LEU A 242 -23.63 -44.46 -28.65
C LEU A 242 -22.94 -45.51 -29.53
N TYR A 243 -22.14 -46.38 -28.90
CA TYR A 243 -21.40 -47.44 -29.54
C TYR A 243 -21.92 -48.82 -29.13
N TYR A 244 -21.94 -49.73 -30.09
CA TYR A 244 -22.15 -51.16 -29.89
C TYR A 244 -20.96 -51.91 -30.49
N ASN A 245 -20.25 -52.67 -29.66
CA ASN A 245 -19.03 -53.40 -30.01
C ASN A 245 -18.03 -52.55 -30.82
N ASN A 246 -17.75 -51.34 -30.32
CA ASN A 246 -16.89 -50.31 -30.92
C ASN A 246 -17.38 -49.73 -32.26
N THR A 247 -18.57 -50.10 -32.74
CA THR A 247 -19.22 -49.48 -33.90
C THR A 247 -20.16 -48.37 -33.43
N LEU A 248 -20.05 -47.18 -34.02
CA LEU A 248 -20.99 -46.08 -33.75
C LEU A 248 -22.36 -46.45 -34.30
N ILE A 249 -23.38 -46.49 -33.44
CA ILE A 249 -24.75 -46.83 -33.81
C ILE A 249 -25.70 -45.65 -33.76
N HIS A 250 -25.39 -44.61 -32.97
CA HIS A 250 -26.14 -43.36 -32.96
C HIS A 250 -25.26 -42.22 -32.46
N GLN A 251 -25.47 -41.01 -32.99
CA GLN A 251 -24.90 -39.77 -32.45
C GLN A 251 -25.94 -38.65 -32.46
N GLY A 252 -25.78 -37.65 -31.61
CA GLY A 252 -26.61 -36.44 -31.57
C GLY A 252 -26.92 -35.99 -30.16
N VAL A 253 -27.92 -35.12 -30.04
CA VAL A 253 -28.35 -34.53 -28.76
C VAL A 253 -28.91 -35.62 -27.85
N SER A 254 -28.46 -35.61 -26.60
CA SER A 254 -28.96 -36.52 -25.57
C SER A 254 -30.45 -36.28 -25.24
N PRO A 255 -31.25 -37.33 -24.94
CA PRO A 255 -30.91 -38.75 -24.89
C PRO A 255 -30.89 -39.43 -26.27
N LEU A 256 -29.98 -40.40 -26.45
CA LEU A 256 -29.94 -41.30 -27.60
C LEU A 256 -30.60 -42.63 -27.27
N ALA A 257 -31.29 -43.22 -28.24
CA ALA A 257 -31.84 -44.57 -28.14
C ALA A 257 -31.70 -45.30 -29.49
N ASN A 258 -31.31 -46.57 -29.45
CA ASN A 258 -31.24 -47.43 -30.62
C ASN A 258 -31.82 -48.81 -30.29
N LEU A 259 -32.78 -49.28 -31.07
CA LEU A 259 -33.27 -50.65 -30.97
C LEU A 259 -32.31 -51.56 -31.73
N THR A 260 -31.65 -52.47 -31.01
CA THR A 260 -30.59 -53.34 -31.56
C THR A 260 -31.02 -54.79 -31.47
N ASN A 261 -30.91 -55.51 -32.60
CA ASN A 261 -31.10 -56.95 -32.67
C ASN A 261 -29.75 -57.68 -32.52
N PHE A 262 -29.67 -58.64 -31.59
CA PHE A 262 -28.46 -59.39 -31.29
C PHE A 262 -28.44 -60.71 -32.05
N THR A 263 -27.87 -60.70 -33.27
CA THR A 263 -27.93 -61.85 -34.19
C THR A 263 -26.81 -62.88 -34.00
N SER A 264 -25.85 -62.63 -33.11
CA SER A 264 -24.75 -63.55 -32.80
C SER A 264 -24.63 -63.76 -31.29
N GLU A 265 -24.09 -64.91 -30.91
CA GLU A 265 -23.76 -65.22 -29.51
C GLU A 265 -22.43 -64.58 -29.12
N GLY A 266 -22.34 -64.03 -27.90
CA GLY A 266 -21.11 -63.45 -27.37
C GLY A 266 -21.31 -62.40 -26.29
N LEU A 267 -20.20 -61.86 -25.80
CA LEU A 267 -20.19 -60.67 -24.94
C LEU A 267 -20.10 -59.43 -25.83
N PHE A 268 -21.06 -58.52 -25.67
CA PHE A 268 -21.11 -57.27 -26.43
C PHE A 268 -20.96 -56.08 -25.50
N ASN A 269 -20.07 -55.16 -25.87
CA ASN A 269 -19.89 -53.91 -25.15
C ASN A 269 -20.83 -52.83 -25.70
N VAL A 270 -21.48 -52.07 -24.81
CA VAL A 270 -22.30 -50.91 -25.15
C VAL A 270 -21.74 -49.72 -24.39
N SER A 271 -21.46 -48.62 -25.08
CA SER A 271 -20.82 -47.45 -24.48
C SER A 271 -21.42 -46.16 -25.02
N GLY A 272 -21.90 -45.32 -24.12
CA GLY A 272 -22.19 -43.91 -24.36
C GLY A 272 -20.95 -43.07 -24.06
N ILE A 273 -20.56 -42.22 -25.00
CA ILE A 273 -19.37 -41.36 -24.90
C ILE A 273 -19.80 -39.92 -25.13
N TYR A 274 -19.29 -39.02 -24.30
CA TYR A 274 -19.28 -37.59 -24.53
C TYR A 274 -17.83 -37.17 -24.77
N GLU A 275 -17.58 -36.33 -25.77
CA GLU A 275 -16.21 -35.94 -26.12
C GLU A 275 -15.74 -34.69 -25.38
N GLY A 276 -16.55 -34.18 -24.46
CA GLY A 276 -16.29 -32.92 -23.77
C GLY A 276 -16.57 -31.70 -24.65
N ASN A 277 -16.36 -30.52 -24.07
CA ASN A 277 -16.30 -29.26 -24.81
C ASN A 277 -15.40 -28.26 -24.05
N GLU A 278 -15.48 -26.97 -24.38
CA GLU A 278 -14.74 -25.91 -23.69
C GLU A 278 -14.98 -25.90 -22.17
N ASN A 279 -16.20 -26.22 -21.74
CA ASN A 279 -16.71 -26.05 -20.39
C ASN A 279 -16.82 -27.34 -19.57
N TYR A 280 -16.83 -28.51 -20.23
CA TYR A 280 -17.03 -29.81 -19.59
C TYR A 280 -16.03 -30.84 -20.09
N THR A 281 -15.59 -31.71 -19.17
CA THR A 281 -14.64 -32.80 -19.49
C THR A 281 -15.25 -33.85 -20.43
N SER A 282 -14.40 -34.59 -21.15
CA SER A 282 -14.80 -35.81 -21.89
C SER A 282 -15.01 -37.01 -20.96
#